data_AF-A0A7S3ZDK6-F1
#
_entry.id   AF-A0A7S3ZDK6-F1
#
_cell.length_a   1.000
_cell.length_b   1.000
_cell.length_c   1.000
_cell.angle_alpha   90.00
_cell.angle_beta   90.00
_cell.angle_gamma   90.00
#
_symmetry.space_group_name_H-M   'P 1'
#
loop_
_entity.id
_entity.type
_entity.pdbx_description
1 polymer ?
#
loop_
_entity_poly.entity_id
_entity_poly.type
_entity_poly.pdbx_seq_one_letter_code
_entity_poly.pdbx_strand_id
1 'polypeptide(L)'
;MACSREIVAEELAKHNTAKDCWLAVDGVVYDVTNFLDAHPGGKTVLLKEGGKDSTKKFKLFHGPDVLRKYGPKLQVGLLRGAKSAGGGSTAKGPKGDSKDMYGDLLPYGDPNWYQGFKSPYYGPSHEDWRARVRAFVEKDIVPYCSEWDNSSEYALPRDLYKKFANAGLLPGVVGAPWPEQYAGAGPKGYDAFHELILIDELGRCGSGGVLWGLFEGIQIGLPPVLNFGSKFLKDKVVKSCLSGEKLICLCITEPWAGSDVANLRTTARREGDYYIVNGAKKWITNGMFSDFFTVAVRTGGPGMKGLSLLLLEKGMPGLRCRHMKCSGVWPSGTTYITLEDVKVPVANLIGKEGNGFKMIMSNFNHERWGFVVQANRLARVCLEDAFKHALQRKTFGKDLVEHQMIRYKLAEMARQIDATHAWLEQVYKWAFAEGNKYLFMSLTAIGYLSNGFQQR
;
A
#
# COMPACT_ATOMS: atom_id res chain seq x y z
N MET A 1 -6.19 -25.88 -18.06
CA MET A 1 -5.84 -25.83 -19.49
C MET A 1 -6.85 -24.91 -20.15
N ALA A 2 -6.45 -23.70 -20.57
CA ALA A 2 -7.36 -22.80 -21.28
C ALA A 2 -7.56 -23.36 -22.71
N CYS A 3 -8.81 -23.57 -23.10
CA CYS A 3 -9.14 -24.13 -24.41
C CYS A 3 -8.75 -23.12 -25.50
N SER A 4 -7.76 -23.46 -26.32
CA SER A 4 -7.26 -22.65 -27.46
C SER A 4 -8.16 -22.77 -28.70
N ARG A 5 -9.47 -22.98 -28.50
CA ARG A 5 -10.44 -23.14 -29.59
C ARG A 5 -10.81 -21.77 -30.14
N GLU A 6 -10.57 -21.56 -31.43
CA GLU A 6 -11.13 -20.41 -32.15
C GLU A 6 -12.62 -20.66 -32.47
N ILE A 7 -13.45 -19.68 -32.19
CA ILE A 7 -14.90 -19.67 -32.44
C ILE A 7 -15.20 -18.54 -33.42
N VAL A 8 -15.95 -18.80 -34.48
CA VAL A 8 -16.36 -17.76 -35.44
C VAL A 8 -17.67 -17.08 -35.01
N ALA A 9 -17.94 -15.87 -35.50
CA ALA A 9 -19.13 -15.11 -35.10
C ALA A 9 -20.44 -15.85 -35.42
N GLU A 10 -20.49 -16.59 -36.53
CA GLU A 10 -21.64 -17.40 -36.94
C GLU A 10 -21.85 -18.62 -36.04
N GLU A 11 -20.78 -19.13 -35.42
CA GLU A 11 -20.87 -20.20 -34.42
C GLU A 11 -21.40 -19.62 -33.12
N LEU A 12 -20.79 -18.54 -32.62
CA LEU A 12 -21.27 -17.84 -31.42
C LEU A 12 -22.76 -17.51 -31.50
N ALA A 13 -23.23 -16.99 -32.65
CA ALA A 13 -24.63 -16.59 -32.86
C ALA A 13 -25.66 -17.71 -32.65
N LYS A 14 -25.26 -18.99 -32.69
CA LYS A 14 -26.13 -20.16 -32.46
C LYS A 14 -26.43 -20.38 -30.97
N HIS A 15 -25.56 -19.91 -30.08
CA HIS A 15 -25.64 -20.12 -28.65
C HIS A 15 -26.41 -18.98 -27.95
N ASN A 16 -27.70 -18.87 -28.24
CA ASN A 16 -28.55 -17.74 -27.82
C ASN A 16 -29.84 -18.15 -27.07
N THR A 17 -29.88 -19.35 -26.49
CA THR A 17 -31.07 -19.90 -25.83
C THR A 17 -30.83 -20.20 -24.35
N ALA A 18 -31.90 -20.39 -23.57
CA ALA A 18 -31.78 -20.69 -22.13
C ALA A 18 -31.09 -22.01 -21.80
N LYS A 19 -30.97 -22.92 -22.77
CA LYS A 19 -30.29 -24.22 -22.62
C LYS A 19 -28.90 -24.22 -23.26
N ASP A 20 -28.54 -23.15 -23.96
CA ASP A 20 -27.30 -23.01 -24.69
C ASP A 20 -27.04 -21.52 -24.97
N CYS A 21 -26.33 -20.86 -24.06
CA CYS A 21 -26.13 -19.41 -24.05
C CYS A 21 -24.65 -19.07 -23.90
N TRP A 22 -24.01 -18.64 -24.98
CA TRP A 22 -22.63 -18.16 -24.96
C TRP A 22 -22.60 -16.67 -25.29
N LEU A 23 -21.61 -15.95 -24.77
CA LEU A 23 -21.38 -14.55 -25.12
C LEU A 23 -19.88 -14.28 -25.19
N ALA A 24 -19.48 -13.30 -25.99
CA ALA A 24 -18.09 -12.86 -26.04
C ALA A 24 -17.89 -11.57 -25.23
N VAL A 25 -16.79 -11.51 -24.47
CA VAL A 25 -16.31 -10.29 -23.81
C VAL A 25 -14.80 -10.19 -24.03
N ASP A 26 -14.37 -9.05 -24.57
CA ASP A 26 -12.98 -8.76 -24.90
C ASP A 26 -12.31 -9.85 -25.76
N GLY A 27 -13.07 -10.42 -26.70
CA GLY A 27 -12.60 -11.46 -27.62
C GLY A 27 -12.54 -12.87 -27.03
N VAL A 28 -12.88 -13.06 -25.76
CA VAL A 28 -13.00 -14.38 -25.13
C VAL A 28 -14.47 -14.80 -25.11
N VAL A 29 -14.76 -16.03 -25.51
CA VAL A 29 -16.11 -16.60 -25.49
C VAL A 29 -16.33 -17.38 -24.20
N TYR A 30 -17.44 -17.07 -23.53
CA TYR A 30 -17.85 -17.68 -22.28
C TYR A 30 -19.18 -18.41 -22.45
N ASP A 31 -19.25 -19.66 -22.02
CA ASP A 31 -20.51 -20.37 -21.82
C ASP A 31 -21.10 -19.97 -20.48
N VAL A 32 -22.20 -19.22 -20.53
CA VAL A 32 -22.90 -18.72 -19.34
C VAL A 32 -24.17 -19.51 -19.04
N THR A 33 -24.43 -20.62 -19.74
CA THR A 33 -25.67 -21.41 -19.64
C THR A 33 -25.98 -21.80 -18.20
N ASN A 34 -25.01 -22.38 -17.50
CA ASN A 34 -25.17 -22.80 -16.10
C ASN A 34 -25.12 -21.63 -15.10
N PHE A 35 -24.78 -20.43 -15.57
CA PHE A 35 -24.70 -19.22 -14.75
C PHE A 35 -25.95 -18.32 -14.90
N LEU A 36 -26.86 -18.63 -15.83
CA LEU A 36 -28.05 -17.83 -16.11
C LEU A 36 -28.87 -17.53 -14.86
N ASP A 37 -29.20 -18.56 -14.07
CA ASP A 37 -30.04 -18.40 -12.86
C ASP A 37 -29.26 -17.82 -11.67
N ALA A 38 -27.93 -17.85 -11.71
CA ALA A 38 -27.06 -17.32 -10.65
C ALA A 38 -26.62 -15.86 -10.90
N HIS A 39 -26.94 -15.28 -12.06
CA HIS A 39 -26.56 -13.90 -12.38
C HIS A 39 -27.38 -12.90 -11.55
N PRO A 40 -26.75 -12.01 -10.75
CA PRO A 40 -27.47 -11.08 -9.87
C PRO A 40 -28.42 -10.09 -10.59
N GLY A 41 -28.17 -9.81 -11.87
CA GLY A 41 -29.03 -8.98 -12.72
C GLY A 41 -30.21 -9.74 -13.36
N GLY A 42 -30.32 -11.04 -13.09
CA GLY A 42 -31.35 -11.92 -13.61
C GLY A 42 -31.02 -12.51 -15.00
N LYS A 43 -31.47 -13.75 -15.21
CA LYS A 43 -31.20 -14.53 -16.44
C LYS A 43 -31.59 -13.85 -17.75
N THR A 44 -32.62 -13.02 -17.74
CA THR A 44 -33.13 -12.32 -18.92
C THR A 44 -32.13 -11.32 -19.49
N VAL A 45 -31.23 -10.78 -18.67
CA VAL A 45 -30.18 -9.86 -19.13
C VAL A 45 -29.14 -10.60 -19.95
N LEU A 46 -28.67 -11.75 -19.47
CA LEU A 46 -27.70 -12.60 -20.17
C LEU A 46 -28.30 -13.19 -21.45
N LEU A 47 -29.56 -13.63 -21.42
CA LEU A 47 -30.22 -14.18 -22.61
C LEU A 47 -30.38 -13.18 -23.76
N LYS A 48 -30.59 -11.89 -23.45
CA LYS A 48 -30.62 -10.82 -24.47
C LYS A 48 -29.27 -10.63 -25.16
N GLU A 49 -28.20 -11.03 -24.48
CA GLU A 49 -26.81 -10.94 -24.91
C GLU A 49 -26.24 -12.26 -25.45
N GLY A 50 -26.99 -13.35 -25.33
CA GLY A 50 -26.64 -14.65 -25.89
C GLY A 50 -26.38 -14.57 -27.39
N GLY A 51 -25.29 -15.21 -27.81
CA GLY A 51 -24.79 -15.29 -29.17
C GLY A 51 -24.17 -14.01 -29.72
N LYS A 52 -23.75 -13.05 -28.86
CA LYS A 52 -23.21 -11.76 -29.30
C LYS A 52 -21.85 -11.46 -28.67
N ASP A 53 -21.12 -10.54 -29.30
CA ASP A 53 -20.07 -9.79 -28.61
C ASP A 53 -20.71 -8.72 -27.73
N SER A 54 -20.72 -9.00 -26.43
CA SER A 54 -21.35 -8.19 -25.40
C SER A 54 -20.35 -7.33 -24.65
N THR A 55 -19.11 -7.16 -25.16
CA THR A 55 -18.04 -6.40 -24.51
C THR A 55 -18.50 -5.03 -24.02
N LYS A 56 -19.19 -4.27 -24.87
CA LYS A 56 -19.67 -2.92 -24.51
C LYS A 56 -20.69 -2.96 -23.37
N LYS A 57 -21.64 -3.89 -23.41
CA LYS A 57 -22.66 -4.07 -22.37
C LYS A 57 -22.08 -4.62 -21.08
N PHE A 58 -21.13 -5.54 -21.17
CA PHE A 58 -20.43 -6.07 -20.00
C PHE A 58 -19.76 -4.95 -19.21
N LYS A 59 -18.95 -4.12 -19.88
CA LYS A 59 -18.22 -2.98 -19.28
C LYS A 59 -19.11 -1.88 -18.70
N LEU A 60 -20.37 -1.79 -19.15
CA LEU A 60 -21.35 -0.85 -18.61
C LEU A 60 -21.84 -1.22 -17.20
N PHE A 61 -21.86 -2.52 -16.87
CA PHE A 61 -22.46 -3.02 -15.63
C PHE A 61 -21.48 -3.77 -14.72
N HIS A 62 -20.29 -4.11 -15.22
CA HIS A 62 -19.34 -4.97 -14.52
C HIS A 62 -17.93 -4.39 -14.60
N GLY A 63 -17.21 -4.45 -13.47
CA GLY A 63 -15.77 -4.14 -13.40
C GLY A 63 -14.90 -5.27 -13.97
N PRO A 64 -13.62 -5.01 -14.26
CA PRO A 64 -12.70 -5.98 -14.86
C PRO A 64 -12.48 -7.22 -13.98
N ASP A 65 -12.62 -7.10 -12.65
CA ASP A 65 -12.41 -8.21 -11.70
C ASP A 65 -13.44 -9.34 -11.83
N VAL A 66 -14.61 -9.05 -12.41
CA VAL A 66 -15.69 -10.04 -12.56
C VAL A 66 -15.25 -11.20 -13.46
N LEU A 67 -14.61 -10.90 -14.59
CA LEU A 67 -14.08 -11.95 -15.47
C LEU A 67 -12.86 -12.63 -14.85
N ARG A 68 -12.08 -11.96 -14.02
CA ARG A 68 -10.98 -12.62 -13.29
C ARG A 68 -11.50 -13.69 -12.32
N LYS A 69 -12.62 -13.42 -11.64
CA LYS A 69 -13.23 -14.33 -10.66
C LYS A 69 -14.02 -15.48 -11.31
N TYR A 70 -14.83 -15.19 -12.32
CA TYR A 70 -15.76 -16.16 -12.91
C TYR A 70 -15.32 -16.69 -14.27
N GLY A 71 -14.58 -15.88 -15.05
CA GLY A 71 -14.20 -16.16 -16.43
C GLY A 71 -13.45 -17.48 -16.65
N PRO A 72 -12.43 -17.86 -15.83
CA PRO A 72 -11.68 -19.10 -16.04
C PRO A 72 -12.53 -20.37 -16.02
N LYS A 73 -13.68 -20.35 -15.34
CA LYS A 73 -14.60 -21.51 -15.25
C LYS A 73 -15.60 -21.56 -16.40
N LEU A 74 -15.82 -20.44 -17.09
CA LEU A 74 -16.85 -20.27 -18.11
C LEU A 74 -16.26 -20.17 -19.52
N GLN A 75 -14.94 -19.97 -19.65
CA GLN A 75 -14.28 -19.79 -20.93
C GLN A 75 -14.33 -21.06 -21.79
N VAL A 76 -14.81 -20.91 -23.04
CA VAL A 76 -14.90 -22.01 -24.02
C VAL A 76 -14.08 -21.79 -25.28
N GLY A 77 -13.59 -20.56 -25.53
CA GLY A 77 -12.71 -20.29 -26.67
C GLY A 77 -12.42 -18.80 -26.87
N LEU A 78 -11.85 -18.48 -28.03
CA LEU A 78 -11.54 -17.12 -28.47
C LEU A 78 -12.32 -16.79 -29.75
N LEU A 79 -12.89 -15.59 -29.83
CA LEU A 79 -13.62 -15.15 -31.00
C LEU A 79 -12.67 -14.76 -32.13
N ARG A 80 -12.78 -15.44 -33.28
CA ARG A 80 -11.90 -15.25 -34.45
C ARG A 80 -12.04 -13.83 -35.00
N GLY A 81 -10.89 -13.17 -35.23
CA GLY A 81 -10.84 -11.78 -35.72
C GLY A 81 -10.94 -10.71 -34.62
N ALA A 82 -11.07 -11.10 -33.35
CA ALA A 82 -10.92 -10.17 -32.24
C ALA A 82 -9.46 -9.69 -32.17
N LYS A 83 -9.22 -8.39 -32.40
CA LYS A 83 -7.98 -7.75 -31.96
C LYS A 83 -7.90 -7.98 -30.45
N SER A 84 -6.81 -8.55 -29.94
CA SER A 84 -6.61 -8.65 -28.50
C SER A 84 -6.72 -7.23 -27.92
N ALA A 85 -7.83 -6.94 -27.25
CA ALA A 85 -8.06 -5.64 -26.64
C ALA A 85 -7.42 -5.64 -25.25
N GLY A 86 -6.09 -5.76 -25.22
CA GLY A 86 -5.31 -5.15 -24.16
C GLY A 86 -5.30 -3.65 -24.43
N GLY A 87 -5.91 -2.87 -23.53
CA GLY A 87 -5.90 -1.41 -23.60
C GLY A 87 -7.30 -0.83 -23.57
N GLY A 88 -7.68 -0.34 -22.39
CA GLY A 88 -8.75 0.65 -22.28
C GLY A 88 -8.46 1.84 -23.18
N SER A 89 -9.53 2.52 -23.60
CA SER A 89 -9.52 3.76 -24.37
C SER A 89 -8.45 4.73 -23.82
N THR A 90 -7.31 4.81 -24.50
CA THR A 90 -6.31 5.84 -24.24
C THR A 90 -6.85 7.15 -24.79
N ALA A 91 -7.18 8.08 -23.89
CA ALA A 91 -7.17 9.48 -24.26
C ALA A 91 -5.78 9.78 -24.84
N LYS A 92 -5.70 10.39 -26.04
CA LYS A 92 -4.42 10.73 -26.67
C LYS A 92 -3.67 11.73 -25.80
N GLY A 93 -2.77 11.22 -24.97
CA GLY A 93 -1.74 11.98 -24.27
C GLY A 93 -0.68 12.53 -25.24
N PRO A 94 0.27 13.34 -24.74
CA PRO A 94 1.28 14.00 -25.56
C PRO A 94 2.11 12.98 -26.36
N LYS A 95 2.49 13.31 -27.61
CA LYS A 95 3.33 12.46 -28.46
C LYS A 95 4.79 12.44 -27.95
N GLY A 96 5.09 11.54 -27.02
CA GLY A 96 6.45 11.03 -26.78
C GLY A 96 6.67 9.71 -27.51
N ASP A 97 7.91 9.36 -27.83
CA ASP A 97 8.23 8.06 -28.43
C ASP A 97 7.72 6.93 -27.51
N SER A 98 6.95 5.98 -28.07
CA SER A 98 6.19 4.96 -27.32
C SER A 98 7.00 4.07 -26.37
N LYS A 99 8.34 4.09 -26.46
CA LYS A 99 9.24 3.35 -25.56
C LYS A 99 9.41 4.01 -24.18
N ASP A 100 9.11 5.30 -24.05
CA ASP A 100 9.36 6.08 -22.82
C ASP A 100 8.10 6.24 -21.95
N MET A 101 6.96 5.69 -22.37
CA MET A 101 5.69 5.79 -21.64
C MET A 101 5.38 4.52 -20.84
N TYR A 102 4.86 4.69 -19.63
CA TYR A 102 4.60 3.62 -18.69
C TYR A 102 3.26 3.84 -17.94
N GLY A 103 2.60 2.73 -17.59
CA GLY A 103 1.32 2.73 -16.85
C GLY A 103 0.08 2.77 -17.77
N ASP A 104 -1.07 3.07 -17.17
CA ASP A 104 -2.38 3.07 -17.86
C ASP A 104 -2.55 4.26 -18.83
N LEU A 105 -1.61 5.20 -18.82
CA LEU A 105 -1.60 6.44 -19.62
C LEU A 105 -2.86 7.31 -19.42
N LEU A 106 -3.56 7.11 -18.30
CA LEU A 106 -4.62 8.00 -17.89
C LEU A 106 -3.99 9.32 -17.43
N PRO A 107 -4.54 10.49 -17.83
CA PRO A 107 -4.03 11.77 -17.36
C PRO A 107 -3.94 11.80 -15.84
N TYR A 108 -2.75 12.13 -15.31
CA TYR A 108 -2.45 12.25 -13.88
C TYR A 108 -2.59 10.97 -13.03
N GLY A 109 -2.91 9.82 -13.64
CA GLY A 109 -3.03 8.53 -12.94
C GLY A 109 -1.68 7.94 -12.49
N ASP A 110 -0.59 8.39 -13.11
CA ASP A 110 0.78 8.09 -12.69
C ASP A 110 1.61 9.39 -12.72
N PRO A 111 2.73 9.45 -11.97
CA PRO A 111 3.64 10.59 -11.99
C PRO A 111 4.10 10.97 -13.41
N ASN A 112 4.28 12.27 -13.66
CA ASN A 112 4.59 12.77 -15.01
C ASN A 112 5.82 12.12 -15.65
N TRP A 113 6.85 11.77 -14.87
CA TRP A 113 8.05 11.11 -15.42
C TRP A 113 7.80 9.69 -15.95
N TYR A 114 6.65 9.08 -15.65
CA TYR A 114 6.21 7.82 -16.24
C TYR A 114 5.71 8.02 -17.67
N GLN A 115 5.29 9.23 -18.02
CA GLN A 115 4.67 9.57 -19.31
C GLN A 115 5.66 10.27 -20.26
N GLY A 116 6.96 10.01 -20.09
CA GLY A 116 8.02 10.53 -20.95
C GLY A 116 8.57 11.92 -20.57
N PHE A 117 8.05 12.56 -19.51
CA PHE A 117 8.63 13.82 -19.03
C PHE A 117 9.98 13.57 -18.35
N LYS A 118 11.02 14.30 -18.76
CA LYS A 118 12.35 14.18 -18.15
C LYS A 118 12.33 14.76 -16.74
N SER A 119 12.97 14.05 -15.80
CA SER A 119 13.14 14.47 -14.42
C SER A 119 14.63 14.52 -14.07
N PRO A 120 15.07 15.50 -13.26
CA PRO A 120 16.45 15.53 -12.76
C PRO A 120 16.71 14.51 -11.63
N TYR A 121 15.66 13.82 -11.15
CA TYR A 121 15.75 12.89 -10.02
C TYR A 121 15.79 11.42 -10.44
N TYR A 122 15.17 11.09 -11.58
CA TYR A 122 15.00 9.71 -12.02
C TYR A 122 15.94 9.34 -13.17
N GLY A 123 16.25 8.05 -13.26
CA GLY A 123 17.13 7.49 -14.28
C GLY A 123 16.90 5.99 -14.39
N PRO A 124 17.73 5.25 -15.16
CA PRO A 124 17.45 3.87 -15.52
C PRO A 124 17.22 2.93 -14.32
N SER A 125 17.99 3.08 -13.24
CA SER A 125 17.81 2.29 -12.01
C SER A 125 16.41 2.49 -11.38
N HIS A 126 15.89 3.71 -11.42
CA HIS A 126 14.57 4.05 -10.91
C HIS A 126 13.45 3.49 -11.81
N GLU A 127 13.65 3.51 -13.12
CA GLU A 127 12.71 2.96 -14.11
C GLU A 127 12.58 1.43 -13.98
N ASP A 128 13.72 0.73 -13.85
CA ASP A 128 13.78 -0.72 -13.62
C ASP A 128 13.13 -1.09 -12.28
N TRP A 129 13.44 -0.31 -11.23
CA TRP A 129 12.86 -0.51 -9.91
C TRP A 129 11.33 -0.33 -9.93
N ARG A 130 10.82 0.76 -10.52
CA ARG A 130 9.39 0.99 -10.71
C ARG A 130 8.70 -0.20 -11.41
N ALA A 131 9.28 -0.68 -12.52
CA ALA A 131 8.70 -1.78 -13.29
C ALA A 131 8.59 -3.06 -12.44
N ARG A 132 9.63 -3.34 -11.65
CA ARG A 132 9.67 -4.49 -10.75
C ARG A 132 8.63 -4.39 -9.63
N VAL A 133 8.50 -3.22 -8.99
CA VAL A 133 7.52 -3.03 -7.91
C VAL A 133 6.09 -3.14 -8.47
N ARG A 134 5.78 -2.46 -9.58
CA ARG A 134 4.46 -2.56 -10.24
C ARG A 134 4.08 -4.00 -10.55
N ALA A 135 5.02 -4.78 -11.11
CA ALA A 135 4.76 -6.17 -11.46
C ALA A 135 4.36 -7.02 -10.25
N PHE A 136 4.99 -6.78 -9.09
CA PHE A 136 4.59 -7.42 -7.83
C PHE A 136 3.22 -6.94 -7.37
N VAL A 137 2.96 -5.64 -7.39
CA VAL A 137 1.68 -5.05 -6.94
C VAL A 137 0.50 -5.57 -7.77
N GLU A 138 0.60 -5.53 -9.09
CA GLU A 138 -0.48 -5.96 -10.01
C GLU A 138 -0.75 -7.48 -9.93
N LYS A 139 0.28 -8.28 -9.62
CA LYS A 139 0.17 -9.74 -9.59
C LYS A 139 -0.25 -10.28 -8.21
N ASP A 140 0.42 -9.80 -7.16
CA ASP A 140 0.39 -10.40 -5.83
C ASP A 140 -0.41 -9.57 -4.80
N ILE A 141 -0.79 -8.32 -5.11
CA ILE A 141 -1.53 -7.43 -4.19
C ILE A 141 -2.91 -7.06 -4.73
N VAL A 142 -2.97 -6.28 -5.83
CA VAL A 142 -4.20 -5.71 -6.40
C VAL A 142 -5.35 -6.73 -6.52
N PRO A 143 -5.11 -7.97 -7.01
CA PRO A 143 -6.20 -8.92 -7.19
C PRO A 143 -6.92 -9.33 -5.91
N TYR A 144 -6.28 -9.16 -4.74
CA TYR A 144 -6.70 -9.69 -3.45
C TYR A 144 -7.07 -8.61 -2.43
N CYS A 145 -6.79 -7.33 -2.68
CA CYS A 145 -7.04 -6.25 -1.71
C CYS A 145 -8.47 -6.23 -1.16
N SER A 146 -9.47 -6.33 -2.04
CA SER A 146 -10.88 -6.34 -1.63
C SER A 146 -11.20 -7.54 -0.74
N GLU A 147 -10.61 -8.70 -0.98
CA GLU A 147 -10.78 -9.89 -0.14
C GLU A 147 -10.17 -9.67 1.25
N TRP A 148 -8.94 -9.16 1.31
CA TRP A 148 -8.24 -8.94 2.58
C TRP A 148 -8.90 -7.86 3.44
N ASP A 149 -9.32 -6.76 2.80
CA ASP A 149 -10.08 -5.71 3.49
C ASP A 149 -11.39 -6.28 4.04
N ASN A 150 -12.15 -7.05 3.27
CA ASN A 150 -13.43 -7.58 3.74
C ASN A 150 -13.32 -8.87 4.57
N SER A 151 -12.11 -9.37 4.84
CA SER A 151 -11.92 -10.61 5.59
C SER A 151 -12.34 -10.44 7.05
N SER A 152 -12.98 -11.46 7.63
CA SER A 152 -13.30 -11.49 9.05
C SER A 152 -12.07 -11.64 9.95
N GLU A 153 -10.95 -12.09 9.37
CA GLU A 153 -9.68 -12.27 10.07
C GLU A 153 -8.93 -10.95 10.26
N TYR A 154 -9.29 -9.91 9.49
CA TYR A 154 -8.64 -8.60 9.50
C TYR A 154 -7.11 -8.72 9.42
N ALA A 155 -6.62 -9.62 8.56
CA ALA A 155 -5.23 -9.99 8.46
C ALA A 155 -4.81 -10.20 7.00
N LEU A 156 -3.52 -9.99 6.74
CA LEU A 156 -2.90 -10.40 5.48
C LEU A 156 -2.37 -11.84 5.59
N PRO A 157 -2.35 -12.60 4.48
CA PRO A 157 -1.73 -13.92 4.46
C PRO A 157 -0.26 -13.86 4.90
N ARG A 158 0.16 -14.71 5.84
CA ARG A 158 1.53 -14.66 6.38
C ARG A 158 2.60 -14.90 5.31
N ASP A 159 2.29 -15.68 4.29
CA ASP A 159 3.22 -15.94 3.18
C ASP A 159 3.41 -14.72 2.25
N LEU A 160 2.52 -13.72 2.31
CA LEU A 160 2.67 -12.48 1.53
C LEU A 160 3.93 -11.72 1.94
N TYR A 161 4.25 -11.67 3.23
CA TYR A 161 5.47 -11.02 3.74
C TYR A 161 6.73 -11.69 3.20
N LYS A 162 6.78 -13.02 3.19
CA LYS A 162 7.89 -13.79 2.60
C LYS A 162 7.97 -13.60 1.10
N LYS A 163 6.84 -13.57 0.38
CA LYS A 163 6.81 -13.27 -1.05
C LYS A 163 7.37 -11.86 -1.34
N PHE A 164 6.99 -10.88 -0.54
CA PHE A 164 7.46 -9.50 -0.66
C PHE A 164 8.97 -9.37 -0.37
N ALA A 165 9.49 -10.13 0.59
CA ALA A 165 10.92 -10.23 0.86
C ALA A 165 11.69 -10.97 -0.24
N ASN A 166 11.19 -12.11 -0.71
CA ASN A 166 11.79 -12.90 -1.80
C ASN A 166 11.78 -12.17 -3.14
N ALA A 167 10.78 -11.31 -3.35
CA ALA A 167 10.75 -10.36 -4.45
C ALA A 167 11.80 -9.23 -4.28
N GLY A 168 12.62 -9.24 -3.21
CA GLY A 168 13.64 -8.25 -2.93
C GLY A 168 13.08 -6.84 -2.80
N LEU A 169 11.89 -6.69 -2.23
CA LEU A 169 11.20 -5.40 -2.07
C LEU A 169 11.07 -4.99 -0.60
N LEU A 170 10.78 -5.94 0.30
CA LEU A 170 10.60 -5.65 1.73
C LEU A 170 11.77 -4.86 2.37
N PRO A 171 13.06 -5.14 2.09
CA PRO A 171 14.13 -4.36 2.68
C PRO A 171 14.19 -2.89 2.25
N GLY A 172 13.51 -2.53 1.15
CA GLY A 172 13.46 -1.15 0.68
C GLY A 172 12.60 -0.24 1.56
N VAL A 173 11.73 -0.78 2.41
CA VAL A 173 10.78 0.02 3.22
C VAL A 173 11.40 0.65 4.47
N VAL A 174 12.65 0.31 4.81
CA VAL A 174 13.34 0.79 6.02
C VAL A 174 14.32 1.94 5.76
N GLY A 175 14.19 2.62 4.62
CA GLY A 175 15.02 3.76 4.27
C GLY A 175 16.23 3.44 3.38
N ALA A 176 16.86 4.50 2.91
CA ALA A 176 18.20 4.47 2.33
C ALA A 176 19.27 4.77 3.40
N PRO A 177 20.48 4.18 3.32
CA PRO A 177 20.91 3.23 2.30
C PRO A 177 20.30 1.84 2.48
N TRP A 178 20.32 1.03 1.41
CA TRP A 178 19.87 -0.35 1.46
C TRP A 178 20.63 -1.16 2.54
N PRO A 179 19.95 -1.98 3.36
CA PRO A 179 20.58 -2.70 4.47
C PRO A 179 21.33 -3.96 4.00
N GLU A 180 22.36 -3.80 3.16
CA GLU A 180 23.07 -4.89 2.47
C GLU A 180 23.59 -5.98 3.43
N GLN A 181 24.08 -5.59 4.60
CA GLN A 181 24.59 -6.52 5.63
C GLN A 181 23.54 -7.55 6.07
N TYR A 182 22.25 -7.22 5.99
CA TYR A 182 21.17 -8.07 6.47
C TYR A 182 20.29 -8.63 5.35
N ALA A 183 20.16 -7.88 4.24
CA ALA A 183 19.27 -8.21 3.13
C ALA A 183 19.99 -8.68 1.86
N GLY A 184 21.32 -8.63 1.82
CA GLY A 184 22.10 -8.85 0.60
C GLY A 184 22.02 -7.65 -0.35
N ALA A 185 22.54 -7.82 -1.57
CA ALA A 185 22.59 -6.75 -2.57
C ALA A 185 21.19 -6.23 -2.95
N GLY A 186 21.01 -4.92 -2.91
CA GLY A 186 19.80 -4.24 -3.36
C GLY A 186 19.89 -3.77 -4.81
N PRO A 187 18.92 -2.95 -5.25
CA PRO A 187 19.03 -2.22 -6.51
C PRO A 187 20.32 -1.40 -6.56
N LYS A 188 20.91 -1.29 -7.75
CA LYS A 188 22.17 -0.58 -7.94
C LYS A 188 21.99 0.90 -7.59
N GLY A 189 22.73 1.39 -6.59
CA GLY A 189 22.62 2.77 -6.16
C GLY A 189 21.27 3.08 -5.53
N TYR A 190 20.70 2.12 -4.78
CA TYR A 190 19.47 2.31 -4.01
C TYR A 190 19.57 3.58 -3.18
N ASP A 191 18.80 4.55 -3.60
CA ASP A 191 18.71 5.83 -2.95
C ASP A 191 17.29 6.04 -2.45
N ALA A 192 17.13 7.22 -1.94
CA ALA A 192 15.93 7.72 -1.38
C ALA A 192 14.75 7.64 -2.42
N PHE A 193 14.98 7.95 -3.69
CA PHE A 193 13.91 7.95 -4.71
C PHE A 193 13.46 6.54 -5.08
N HIS A 194 14.31 5.53 -4.89
CA HIS A 194 13.87 4.13 -4.98
C HIS A 194 12.86 3.80 -3.88
N GLU A 195 13.07 4.29 -2.66
CA GLU A 195 12.09 4.12 -1.58
C GLU A 195 10.78 4.85 -1.88
N LEU A 196 10.85 6.08 -2.42
CA LEU A 196 9.66 6.83 -2.85
C LEU A 196 8.84 5.99 -3.84
N ILE A 197 9.50 5.46 -4.87
CA ILE A 197 8.87 4.62 -5.89
C ILE A 197 8.28 3.36 -5.27
N LEU A 198 8.97 2.71 -4.34
CA LEU A 198 8.46 1.52 -3.67
C LEU A 198 7.14 1.81 -2.95
N ILE A 199 7.10 2.86 -2.13
CA ILE A 199 5.92 3.22 -1.33
C ILE A 199 4.78 3.71 -2.25
N ASP A 200 5.09 4.52 -3.26
CA ASP A 200 4.12 4.99 -4.26
C ASP A 200 3.53 3.80 -5.02
N GLU A 201 4.35 2.93 -5.59
CA GLU A 201 3.86 1.78 -6.35
C GLU A 201 3.03 0.81 -5.50
N LEU A 202 3.43 0.53 -4.25
CA LEU A 202 2.61 -0.27 -3.33
C LEU A 202 1.22 0.35 -3.13
N GLY A 203 1.16 1.69 -3.00
CA GLY A 203 -0.07 2.44 -2.79
C GLY A 203 -1.09 2.38 -3.94
N ARG A 204 -0.70 1.87 -5.12
CA ARG A 204 -1.61 1.65 -6.26
C ARG A 204 -2.76 0.72 -5.96
N CYS A 205 -2.58 -0.17 -5.00
CA CYS A 205 -3.62 -1.11 -4.63
C CYS A 205 -4.85 -0.46 -4.01
N GLY A 206 -4.80 0.84 -3.68
CA GLY A 206 -5.94 1.62 -3.22
C GLY A 206 -6.41 1.31 -1.79
N SER A 207 -5.71 0.44 -1.07
CA SER A 207 -6.07 0.03 0.29
C SER A 207 -5.00 0.42 1.32
N GLY A 208 -5.29 1.43 2.13
CA GLY A 208 -4.42 1.79 3.26
C GLY A 208 -4.27 0.65 4.29
N GLY A 209 -5.29 -0.19 4.45
CA GLY A 209 -5.21 -1.35 5.34
C GLY A 209 -4.16 -2.35 4.90
N VAL A 210 -4.10 -2.65 3.60
CA VAL A 210 -3.13 -3.58 3.03
C VAL A 210 -1.72 -3.00 3.09
N LEU A 211 -1.53 -1.72 2.80
CA LEU A 211 -0.23 -1.04 2.94
C LEU A 211 0.29 -1.16 4.38
N TRP A 212 -0.57 -0.79 5.32
CA TRP A 212 -0.20 -0.75 6.74
C TRP A 212 0.05 -2.15 7.30
N GLY A 213 -0.78 -3.11 6.89
CA GLY A 213 -0.60 -4.51 7.23
C GLY A 213 0.70 -5.08 6.68
N LEU A 214 1.05 -4.79 5.43
CA LEU A 214 2.13 -5.45 4.70
C LEU A 214 3.51 -4.97 5.12
N PHE A 215 3.70 -3.67 5.30
CA PHE A 215 5.05 -3.14 5.55
C PHE A 215 5.16 -2.08 6.64
N GLU A 216 4.10 -1.34 6.96
CA GLU A 216 4.21 -0.19 7.88
C GLU A 216 4.78 -0.57 9.24
N GLY A 217 4.34 -1.69 9.82
CA GLY A 217 4.91 -2.18 11.08
C GLY A 217 6.43 -2.38 11.04
N ILE A 218 6.97 -2.87 9.92
CA ILE A 218 8.41 -3.01 9.68
C ILE A 218 9.05 -1.65 9.43
N GLN A 219 8.45 -0.83 8.58
CA GLN A 219 8.93 0.51 8.22
C GLN A 219 9.13 1.40 9.44
N ILE A 220 8.25 1.34 10.45
CA ILE A 220 8.36 2.19 11.65
C ILE A 220 8.95 1.47 12.86
N GLY A 221 8.75 0.15 12.96
CA GLY A 221 9.14 -0.64 14.13
C GLY A 221 10.58 -1.10 14.09
N LEU A 222 11.14 -1.38 12.91
CA LEU A 222 12.50 -1.89 12.75
C LEU A 222 13.60 -0.82 12.82
N PRO A 223 13.45 0.39 12.25
CA PRO A 223 14.56 1.34 12.19
C PRO A 223 15.14 1.75 13.54
N PRO A 224 14.39 1.86 14.66
CA PRO A 224 14.99 2.12 15.96
C PRO A 224 16.01 1.05 16.37
N VAL A 225 15.74 -0.22 16.06
CA VAL A 225 16.68 -1.32 16.31
C VAL A 225 17.84 -1.29 15.30
N LEU A 226 17.54 -1.10 14.01
CA LEU A 226 18.54 -1.06 12.95
C LEU A 226 19.58 0.05 13.18
N ASN A 227 19.13 1.23 13.60
CA ASN A 227 19.95 2.43 13.76
C ASN A 227 20.61 2.52 15.14
N PHE A 228 19.89 2.18 16.21
CA PHE A 228 20.35 2.43 17.59
C PHE A 228 20.50 1.17 18.45
N GLY A 229 20.07 0.01 17.97
CA GLY A 229 20.20 -1.26 18.69
C GLY A 229 21.66 -1.68 18.87
N SER A 230 21.92 -2.47 19.92
CA SER A 230 23.20 -3.16 20.09
C SER A 230 23.37 -4.24 19.01
N LYS A 231 24.60 -4.75 18.83
CA LYS A 231 24.85 -5.89 17.92
C LYS A 231 23.95 -7.08 18.24
N PHE A 232 23.78 -7.38 19.54
CA PHE A 232 22.88 -8.42 20.02
C PHE A 232 21.45 -8.24 19.50
N LEU A 233 20.88 -7.04 19.60
CA LEU A 233 19.53 -6.78 19.11
C LEU A 233 19.47 -6.86 17.58
N LYS A 234 20.44 -6.28 16.87
CA LYS A 234 20.45 -6.31 15.40
C LYS A 234 20.50 -7.75 14.86
N ASP A 235 21.37 -8.58 15.43
CA ASP A 235 21.50 -10.01 15.07
C ASP A 235 20.21 -10.78 15.36
N LYS A 236 19.50 -10.42 16.44
CA LYS A 236 18.27 -11.09 16.87
C LYS A 236 17.07 -10.80 15.96
N VAL A 237 16.89 -9.54 15.54
CA VAL A 237 15.63 -9.12 14.87
C VAL A 237 15.76 -8.72 13.40
N VAL A 238 16.87 -8.11 12.97
CA VAL A 238 16.88 -7.39 11.69
C VAL A 238 16.70 -8.35 10.51
N LYS A 239 17.49 -9.43 10.46
CA LYS A 239 17.43 -10.37 9.35
C LYS A 239 16.07 -11.06 9.22
N SER A 240 15.47 -11.47 10.34
CA SER A 240 14.17 -12.17 10.35
C SER A 240 13.00 -11.23 10.00
N CYS A 241 13.11 -9.93 10.31
CA CYS A 241 12.14 -8.94 9.86
C CYS A 241 12.27 -8.66 8.36
N LEU A 242 13.50 -8.46 7.86
CA LEU A 242 13.74 -8.15 6.46
C LEU A 242 13.49 -9.33 5.51
N SER A 243 13.50 -10.58 6.01
CA SER A 243 13.09 -11.77 5.27
C SER A 243 11.58 -12.03 5.28
N GLY A 244 10.79 -11.22 6.00
CA GLY A 244 9.35 -11.41 6.16
C GLY A 244 8.97 -12.62 7.03
N GLU A 245 9.94 -13.25 7.71
CA GLU A 245 9.70 -14.37 8.61
C GLU A 245 9.03 -13.92 9.91
N LYS A 246 9.54 -12.82 10.47
CA LYS A 246 9.08 -12.20 11.70
C LYS A 246 8.59 -10.80 11.42
N LEU A 247 7.64 -10.33 12.22
CA LEU A 247 7.13 -8.96 12.11
C LEU A 247 7.47 -8.17 13.37
N ILE A 248 7.57 -6.87 13.21
CA ILE A 248 7.81 -5.91 14.28
C ILE A 248 6.77 -4.78 14.20
N CYS A 249 6.51 -4.11 15.31
CA CYS A 249 5.69 -2.91 15.39
C CYS A 249 6.31 -1.86 16.30
N LEU A 250 5.86 -0.61 16.17
CA LEU A 250 6.26 0.51 17.00
C LEU A 250 5.16 0.86 18.00
N CYS A 251 5.51 0.89 19.29
CA CYS A 251 4.57 1.05 20.40
C CYS A 251 4.85 2.35 21.17
N ILE A 252 4.39 3.48 20.64
CA ILE A 252 4.53 4.80 21.28
C ILE A 252 3.25 5.20 22.00
N THR A 253 2.18 5.40 21.21
CA THR A 253 0.92 6.01 21.62
C THR A 253 0.22 5.24 22.72
N GLU A 254 -0.40 5.98 23.64
CA GLU A 254 -1.13 5.50 24.79
C GLU A 254 -2.54 6.08 24.82
N PRO A 255 -3.47 5.52 25.63
CA PRO A 255 -4.78 6.14 25.85
C PRO A 255 -4.70 7.60 26.33
N TRP A 256 -3.61 7.97 27.02
CA TRP A 256 -3.42 9.27 27.66
C TRP A 256 -2.45 10.19 26.89
N ALA A 257 -1.73 9.66 25.90
CA ALA A 257 -0.65 10.36 25.22
C ALA A 257 -0.58 9.93 23.75
N GLY A 258 -1.10 10.80 22.87
CA GLY A 258 -0.95 10.69 21.42
C GLY A 258 0.07 11.71 20.91
N SER A 259 -0.39 12.93 20.61
CA SER A 259 0.49 14.04 20.19
C SER A 259 1.51 14.42 21.26
N ASP A 260 1.16 14.28 22.55
CA ASP A 260 2.02 14.59 23.69
C ASP A 260 2.87 13.39 24.14
N VAL A 261 3.75 12.94 23.25
CA VAL A 261 4.62 11.76 23.46
C VAL A 261 5.51 11.90 24.70
N ALA A 262 5.95 13.11 25.04
CA ALA A 262 6.84 13.38 26.17
C ALA A 262 6.21 12.97 27.52
N ASN A 263 4.88 12.91 27.59
CA ASN A 263 4.11 12.60 28.80
C ASN A 263 3.47 11.21 28.81
N LEU A 264 4.00 10.27 28.02
CA LEU A 264 3.62 8.85 28.11
C LEU A 264 3.84 8.31 29.54
N ARG A 265 3.02 7.34 29.94
CA ARG A 265 2.91 6.82 31.31
C ARG A 265 3.37 5.36 31.45
N THR A 266 3.58 4.62 30.37
CA THR A 266 4.17 3.27 30.46
C THR A 266 5.55 3.37 31.11
N THR A 267 5.78 2.62 32.18
CA THR A 267 7.01 2.65 32.98
C THR A 267 7.86 1.41 32.74
N ALA A 268 9.17 1.54 32.95
CA ALA A 268 10.12 0.43 33.01
C ALA A 268 11.05 0.67 34.20
N ARG A 269 10.79 -0.02 35.32
CA ARG A 269 11.64 0.07 36.52
C ARG A 269 12.73 -1.00 36.44
N ARG A 270 13.99 -0.61 36.57
CA ARG A 270 15.11 -1.56 36.58
C ARG A 270 15.17 -2.33 37.90
N GLU A 271 15.30 -3.65 37.81
CA GLU A 271 15.50 -4.58 38.92
C GLU A 271 16.62 -5.55 38.54
N GLY A 272 17.86 -5.22 38.93
CA GLY A 272 19.04 -6.00 38.57
C GLY A 272 19.34 -6.00 37.07
N ASP A 273 19.20 -7.16 36.44
CA ASP A 273 19.48 -7.44 35.03
C ASP A 273 18.23 -7.41 34.13
N TYR A 274 17.06 -7.07 34.68
CA TYR A 274 15.84 -6.83 33.92
C TYR A 274 15.14 -5.51 34.30
N TYR A 275 14.19 -5.11 33.46
CA TYR A 275 13.18 -4.10 33.70
C TYR A 275 11.84 -4.77 33.99
N ILE A 276 11.06 -4.20 34.92
CA ILE A 276 9.65 -4.49 35.10
C ILE A 276 8.85 -3.42 34.36
N VAL A 277 8.14 -3.82 33.31
CA VAL A 277 7.39 -2.92 32.43
C VAL A 277 5.89 -2.98 32.71
N ASN A 278 5.30 -1.82 32.96
CA ASN A 278 3.87 -1.67 33.26
C ASN A 278 3.25 -0.52 32.47
N GLY A 279 2.10 -0.76 31.84
CA GLY A 279 1.34 0.28 31.12
C GLY A 279 0.45 -0.26 30.02
N ALA A 280 0.10 0.62 29.08
CA ALA A 280 -0.73 0.26 27.95
C ALA A 280 -0.39 1.10 26.71
N LYS A 281 -0.51 0.49 25.54
CA LYS A 281 -0.32 1.11 24.23
C LYS A 281 -1.58 0.98 23.39
N LYS A 282 -1.86 1.99 22.56
CA LYS A 282 -3.10 2.10 21.79
C LYS A 282 -2.78 2.58 20.38
N TRP A 283 -3.54 2.12 19.39
CA TRP A 283 -3.35 2.41 17.97
C TRP A 283 -2.07 1.81 17.39
N ILE A 284 -1.71 0.59 17.84
CA ILE A 284 -0.46 -0.05 17.40
C ILE A 284 -0.72 -0.85 16.13
N THR A 285 -0.28 -0.31 14.98
CA THR A 285 -0.28 -1.00 13.69
C THR A 285 0.52 -2.30 13.76
N ASN A 286 0.01 -3.37 13.17
CA ASN A 286 0.56 -4.73 13.17
C ASN A 286 0.70 -5.42 14.53
N GLY A 287 0.32 -4.80 15.65
CA GLY A 287 0.58 -5.34 16.99
C GLY A 287 0.01 -6.75 17.26
N MET A 288 -1.07 -7.16 16.58
CA MET A 288 -1.62 -8.51 16.65
C MET A 288 -0.70 -9.55 16.00
N PHE A 289 0.00 -9.15 14.95
CA PHE A 289 0.76 -10.02 14.04
C PHE A 289 2.27 -9.95 14.29
N SER A 290 2.73 -8.95 15.03
CA SER A 290 4.14 -8.75 15.38
C SER A 290 4.67 -9.80 16.35
N ASP A 291 5.88 -10.24 16.07
CA ASP A 291 6.70 -11.07 16.95
C ASP A 291 7.55 -10.20 17.89
N PHE A 292 7.88 -8.98 17.45
CA PHE A 292 8.70 -8.02 18.17
C PHE A 292 7.98 -6.69 18.35
N PHE A 293 8.27 -6.00 19.45
CA PHE A 293 7.64 -4.73 19.82
C PHE A 293 8.73 -3.73 20.21
N THR A 294 8.88 -2.65 19.44
CA THR A 294 9.72 -1.51 19.83
C THR A 294 8.88 -0.60 20.72
N VAL A 295 9.08 -0.65 22.04
CA VAL A 295 8.20 -0.02 23.02
C VAL A 295 8.84 1.20 23.68
N ALA A 296 8.14 2.35 23.60
CA ALA A 296 8.52 3.52 24.38
C ALA A 296 8.05 3.41 25.82
N VAL A 297 9.00 3.58 26.74
CA VAL A 297 8.79 3.45 28.18
C VAL A 297 9.47 4.59 28.91
N ARG A 298 8.99 4.90 30.10
CA ARG A 298 9.62 5.82 31.03
C ARG A 298 10.51 5.04 31.99
N THR A 299 11.83 5.22 31.88
CA THR A 299 12.82 4.67 32.82
C THR A 299 13.33 5.71 33.82
N GLY A 300 13.19 7.00 33.50
CA GLY A 300 13.62 8.11 34.35
C GLY A 300 12.47 9.01 34.82
N GLY A 301 12.79 10.27 35.10
CA GLY A 301 11.84 11.30 35.54
C GLY A 301 10.83 11.75 34.47
N PRO A 302 10.07 12.82 34.73
CA PRO A 302 9.09 13.36 33.77
C PRO A 302 9.75 13.94 32.51
N GLY A 303 8.96 14.10 31.45
CA GLY A 303 9.38 14.73 30.20
C GLY A 303 10.30 13.88 29.32
N MET A 304 10.89 14.53 28.31
CA MET A 304 11.59 13.90 27.19
C MET A 304 12.83 13.08 27.62
N LYS A 305 13.58 13.56 28.62
CA LYS A 305 14.82 12.92 29.10
C LYS A 305 14.57 11.64 29.91
N GLY A 306 13.32 11.38 30.31
CA GLY A 306 12.96 10.18 31.06
C GLY A 306 12.56 8.99 30.20
N LEU A 307 12.52 9.14 28.88
CA LEU A 307 12.04 8.12 27.96
C LEU A 307 13.16 7.23 27.43
N SER A 308 12.86 5.96 27.24
CA SER A 308 13.73 4.94 26.65
C SER A 308 12.94 4.09 25.66
N LEU A 309 13.65 3.31 24.83
CA LEU A 309 13.05 2.31 23.95
C LEU A 309 13.53 0.92 24.39
N LEU A 310 12.58 -0.02 24.55
CA LEU A 310 12.86 -1.43 24.83
C LEU A 310 12.34 -2.30 23.68
N LEU A 311 13.08 -3.36 23.35
CA LEU A 311 12.60 -4.42 22.48
C LEU A 311 11.89 -5.49 23.32
N LEU A 312 10.58 -5.68 23.10
CA LEU A 312 9.80 -6.76 23.71
C LEU A 312 9.47 -7.83 22.68
N GLU A 313 9.16 -9.04 23.16
CA GLU A 313 8.87 -10.21 22.33
C GLU A 313 7.47 -10.75 22.61
N LYS A 314 6.81 -11.25 21.58
CA LYS A 314 5.51 -11.91 21.70
C LYS A 314 5.63 -13.11 22.64
N GLY A 315 4.67 -13.25 23.54
CA GLY A 315 4.63 -14.36 24.51
C GLY A 315 5.39 -14.09 25.81
N MET A 316 6.07 -12.95 25.96
CA MET A 316 6.55 -12.52 27.28
C MET A 316 5.38 -12.47 28.27
N PRO A 317 5.49 -13.09 29.47
CA PRO A 317 4.43 -13.04 30.48
C PRO A 317 4.04 -11.60 30.80
N GLY A 318 2.73 -11.33 30.87
CA GLY A 318 2.20 -9.99 31.13
C GLY A 318 1.98 -9.11 29.88
N LEU A 319 2.49 -9.50 28.71
CA LEU A 319 2.22 -8.81 27.44
C LEU A 319 0.97 -9.40 26.79
N ARG A 320 -0.08 -8.58 26.63
CA ARG A 320 -1.36 -8.99 26.01
C ARG A 320 -1.74 -8.05 24.88
N CYS A 321 -2.11 -8.61 23.73
CA CYS A 321 -2.58 -7.86 22.57
C CYS A 321 -4.08 -8.11 22.35
N ARG A 322 -4.83 -7.04 22.04
CA ARG A 322 -6.23 -7.10 21.65
C ARG A 322 -6.45 -6.28 20.37
N HIS A 323 -7.06 -6.90 19.38
CA HIS A 323 -7.42 -6.23 18.12
C HIS A 323 -8.44 -5.11 18.37
N MET A 324 -8.25 -3.96 17.73
CA MET A 324 -9.16 -2.81 17.77
C MET A 324 -9.94 -2.69 16.46
N LYS A 325 -11.27 -2.67 16.54
CA LYS A 325 -12.12 -2.42 15.38
C LYS A 325 -12.16 -0.93 15.07
N CYS A 326 -11.51 -0.55 13.98
CA CYS A 326 -11.45 0.83 13.48
C CYS A 326 -12.51 1.08 12.39
N SER A 327 -12.68 2.33 11.95
CA SER A 327 -13.59 2.68 10.84
C SER A 327 -13.13 2.13 9.48
N GLY A 328 -11.85 1.78 9.34
CA GLY A 328 -11.24 1.18 8.15
C GLY A 328 -9.87 0.61 8.47
N VAL A 329 -9.06 0.40 7.43
CA VAL A 329 -7.68 -0.15 7.51
C VAL A 329 -7.59 -1.49 8.26
N TRP A 330 -8.63 -2.30 8.20
CA TRP A 330 -8.76 -3.50 9.04
C TRP A 330 -7.60 -4.51 8.93
N PRO A 331 -7.07 -4.85 7.73
CA PRO A 331 -5.95 -5.80 7.64
C PRO A 331 -4.63 -5.30 8.24
N SER A 332 -4.56 -4.04 8.70
CA SER A 332 -3.41 -3.49 9.43
C SER A 332 -3.25 -4.01 10.86
N GLY A 333 -4.21 -4.76 11.40
CA GLY A 333 -4.09 -5.35 12.73
C GLY A 333 -3.92 -4.32 13.85
N THR A 334 -4.66 -3.20 13.79
CA THR A 334 -4.57 -2.13 14.81
C THR A 334 -4.83 -2.70 16.20
N THR A 335 -3.92 -2.46 17.14
CA THR A 335 -3.86 -3.20 18.41
C THR A 335 -3.86 -2.29 19.63
N TYR A 336 -4.56 -2.75 20.67
CA TYR A 336 -4.39 -2.32 22.04
C TYR A 336 -3.48 -3.31 22.77
N ILE A 337 -2.42 -2.83 23.41
CA ILE A 337 -1.45 -3.66 24.14
C ILE A 337 -1.52 -3.32 25.62
N THR A 338 -1.61 -4.34 26.45
CA THR A 338 -1.48 -4.25 27.91
C THR A 338 -0.17 -4.87 28.35
N LEU A 339 0.53 -4.20 29.26
CA LEU A 339 1.81 -4.62 29.84
C LEU A 339 1.64 -4.64 31.35
N GLU A 340 1.68 -5.83 31.95
CA GLU A 340 1.55 -6.05 33.40
C GLU A 340 2.74 -6.85 33.91
N ASP A 341 3.61 -6.20 34.67
CA ASP A 341 4.82 -6.77 35.26
C ASP A 341 5.69 -7.56 34.28
N VAL A 342 5.80 -7.07 33.04
CA VAL A 342 6.57 -7.73 31.99
C VAL A 342 8.06 -7.62 32.32
N LYS A 343 8.71 -8.77 32.51
CA LYS A 343 10.16 -8.88 32.77
C LYS A 343 10.92 -8.80 31.46
N VAL A 344 11.66 -7.71 31.25
CA VAL A 344 12.41 -7.44 30.02
C VAL A 344 13.90 -7.32 30.33
N PRO A 345 14.81 -8.15 29.77
CA PRO A 345 16.23 -8.05 30.04
C PRO A 345 16.79 -6.65 29.75
N VAL A 346 17.75 -6.17 30.54
CA VAL A 346 18.41 -4.87 30.29
C VAL A 346 19.12 -4.86 28.92
N ALA A 347 19.55 -6.02 28.43
CA ALA A 347 20.11 -6.20 27.08
C ALA A 347 19.13 -5.85 25.94
N ASN A 348 17.83 -5.77 26.23
CA ASN A 348 16.79 -5.38 25.27
C ASN A 348 16.60 -3.85 25.18
N LEU A 349 17.38 -3.06 25.93
CA LEU A 349 17.44 -1.61 25.76
C LEU A 349 17.98 -1.24 24.38
N ILE A 350 17.20 -0.46 23.63
CA ILE A 350 17.60 0.09 22.35
C ILE A 350 18.30 1.43 22.62
N GLY A 351 19.55 1.57 22.18
CA GLY A 351 20.35 2.76 22.41
C GLY A 351 20.74 2.95 23.88
N LYS A 352 20.70 4.20 24.36
CA LYS A 352 21.03 4.56 25.74
C LYS A 352 19.76 4.91 26.51
N GLU A 353 19.73 4.54 27.79
CA GLU A 353 18.65 4.88 28.71
C GLU A 353 18.47 6.40 28.79
N GLY A 354 17.22 6.89 28.76
CA GLY A 354 16.87 8.32 28.76
C GLY A 354 16.97 9.01 27.40
N ASN A 355 17.48 8.35 26.36
CA ASN A 355 17.58 8.91 25.01
C ASN A 355 16.42 8.53 24.07
N GLY A 356 15.37 7.88 24.59
CA GLY A 356 14.23 7.37 23.83
C GLY A 356 13.54 8.44 22.99
N PHE A 357 13.26 9.61 23.55
CA PHE A 357 12.56 10.68 22.83
C PHE A 357 13.30 11.12 21.56
N LYS A 358 14.64 11.24 21.62
CA LYS A 358 15.46 11.62 20.46
C LYS A 358 15.39 10.55 19.36
N MET A 359 15.45 9.27 19.74
CA MET A 359 15.34 8.16 18.78
C MET A 359 13.94 8.12 18.14
N ILE A 360 12.88 8.35 18.91
CA ILE A 360 11.50 8.42 18.40
C ILE A 360 11.35 9.57 17.40
N MET A 361 11.81 10.78 17.73
CA MET A 361 11.73 11.93 16.81
C MET A 361 12.54 11.71 15.53
N SER A 362 13.71 11.05 15.63
CA SER A 362 14.50 10.66 14.45
C SER A 362 13.72 9.71 13.54
N ASN A 363 12.98 8.76 14.12
CA ASN A 363 12.15 7.80 13.38
C ASN A 363 10.96 8.47 12.69
N PHE A 364 10.28 9.37 13.42
CA PHE A 364 9.07 10.04 12.94
C PHE A 364 9.27 10.89 11.69
N ASN A 365 10.47 11.40 11.43
CA ASN A 365 10.72 12.17 10.22
C ASN A 365 10.64 11.30 8.96
N HIS A 366 11.20 10.08 9.00
CA HIS A 366 11.09 9.12 7.90
C HIS A 366 9.66 8.58 7.76
N GLU A 367 9.03 8.23 8.88
CA GLU A 367 7.63 7.78 8.94
C GLU A 367 6.66 8.78 8.32
N ARG A 368 6.73 10.05 8.73
CA ARG A 368 5.88 11.12 8.19
C ARG A 368 6.04 11.30 6.68
N TRP A 369 7.27 11.21 6.18
CA TRP A 369 7.53 11.27 4.75
C TRP A 369 6.87 10.09 4.02
N GLY A 370 7.00 8.87 4.55
CA GLY A 370 6.34 7.69 4.00
C GLY A 370 4.82 7.86 3.92
N PHE A 371 4.19 8.41 4.95
CA PHE A 371 2.75 8.71 4.95
C PHE A 371 2.34 9.75 3.90
N VAL A 372 3.17 10.76 3.65
CA VAL A 372 2.91 11.72 2.58
C VAL A 372 2.92 11.02 1.22
N VAL A 373 3.89 10.14 0.96
CA VAL A 373 3.96 9.37 -0.29
C VAL A 373 2.69 8.52 -0.45
N GLN A 374 2.29 7.80 0.60
CA GLN A 374 1.06 7.01 0.60
C GLN A 374 -0.18 7.88 0.33
N ALA A 375 -0.34 9.01 1.02
CA ALA A 375 -1.49 9.90 0.84
C ALA A 375 -1.56 10.47 -0.58
N ASN A 376 -0.43 10.91 -1.14
CA ASN A 376 -0.36 11.42 -2.50
C ASN A 376 -0.69 10.34 -3.54
N ARG A 377 -0.21 9.11 -3.34
CA ARG A 377 -0.56 7.98 -4.20
C ARG A 377 -2.02 7.61 -4.13
N LEU A 378 -2.58 7.49 -2.93
CA LEU A 378 -4.00 7.14 -2.75
C LEU A 378 -4.91 8.23 -3.34
N ALA A 379 -4.50 9.51 -3.26
CA ALA A 379 -5.18 10.59 -3.97
C ALA A 379 -5.13 10.41 -5.50
N ARG A 380 -3.99 9.95 -6.07
CA ARG A 380 -3.90 9.56 -7.49
C ARG A 380 -4.83 8.41 -7.83
N VAL A 381 -4.94 7.38 -6.98
CA VAL A 381 -5.89 6.26 -7.20
C VAL A 381 -7.33 6.78 -7.27
N CYS A 382 -7.72 7.69 -6.35
CA CYS A 382 -9.04 8.32 -6.39
C CYS A 382 -9.27 9.16 -7.66
N LEU A 383 -8.25 9.91 -8.10
CA LEU A 383 -8.33 10.66 -9.36
C LEU A 383 -8.46 9.72 -10.55
N GLU A 384 -7.68 8.63 -10.57
CA GLU A 384 -7.69 7.64 -11.63
C GLU A 384 -9.08 7.01 -11.79
N ASP A 385 -9.69 6.59 -10.67
CA ASP A 385 -11.04 6.02 -10.67
C ASP A 385 -12.10 7.05 -11.08
N ALA A 386 -12.03 8.27 -10.52
CA ALA A 386 -12.95 9.36 -10.89
C ALA A 386 -12.87 9.70 -12.37
N PHE A 387 -11.66 9.72 -12.95
CA PHE A 387 -11.45 10.05 -14.36
C PHE A 387 -11.92 8.91 -15.27
N LYS A 388 -11.63 7.64 -14.92
CA LYS A 388 -12.15 6.44 -15.61
C LYS A 388 -13.69 6.45 -15.61
N HIS A 389 -14.31 6.73 -14.47
CA HIS A 389 -15.77 6.86 -14.36
C HIS A 389 -16.30 8.02 -15.23
N ALA A 390 -15.63 9.16 -15.20
CA ALA A 390 -16.05 10.34 -15.95
C ALA A 390 -16.04 10.15 -17.48
N LEU A 391 -15.13 9.29 -17.97
CA LEU A 391 -15.03 8.93 -19.40
C LEU A 391 -16.10 7.93 -19.87
N GLN A 392 -16.74 7.20 -18.95
CA GLN A 392 -17.67 6.12 -19.30
C GLN A 392 -19.12 6.44 -18.94
N ARG A 393 -19.34 7.17 -17.86
CA ARG A 393 -20.69 7.47 -17.36
C ARG A 393 -21.31 8.60 -18.17
N LYS A 394 -22.55 8.38 -18.64
CA LYS A 394 -23.36 9.39 -19.33
C LYS A 394 -24.47 9.96 -18.46
N THR A 395 -24.66 11.27 -18.53
CA THR A 395 -25.84 11.99 -18.00
C THR A 395 -26.24 13.08 -18.99
N PHE A 396 -27.55 13.30 -19.15
CA PHE A 396 -28.08 14.33 -20.06
C PHE A 396 -27.51 14.24 -21.49
N GLY A 397 -27.33 13.00 -21.99
CA GLY A 397 -26.87 12.73 -23.35
C GLY A 397 -25.36 12.86 -23.60
N LYS A 398 -24.55 13.17 -22.59
CA LYS A 398 -23.09 13.39 -22.72
C LYS A 398 -22.32 12.60 -21.66
N ASP A 399 -21.05 12.31 -21.93
CA ASP A 399 -20.14 11.75 -20.92
C ASP A 399 -19.93 12.76 -19.79
N LEU A 400 -19.74 12.29 -18.56
CA LEU A 400 -19.53 13.17 -17.40
C LEU A 400 -18.37 14.13 -17.63
N VAL A 401 -17.29 13.68 -18.26
CA VAL A 401 -16.12 14.51 -18.61
C VAL A 401 -16.45 15.70 -19.55
N GLU A 402 -17.56 15.64 -20.28
CA GLU A 402 -18.00 16.73 -21.16
C GLU A 402 -18.68 17.88 -20.39
N HIS A 403 -19.05 17.67 -19.13
CA HIS A 403 -19.59 18.73 -18.27
C HIS A 403 -18.46 19.56 -17.65
N GLN A 404 -18.52 20.89 -17.78
CA GLN A 404 -17.48 21.81 -17.31
C GLN A 404 -17.15 21.62 -15.82
N MET A 405 -18.17 21.45 -14.97
CA MET A 405 -17.99 21.27 -13.53
C MET A 405 -17.26 19.97 -13.17
N ILE A 406 -17.41 18.91 -13.98
CA ILE A 406 -16.67 17.66 -13.77
C ILE A 406 -15.20 17.86 -14.15
N ARG A 407 -14.92 18.49 -15.29
CA ARG A 407 -13.53 18.82 -15.68
C ARG A 407 -12.84 19.70 -14.65
N TYR A 408 -13.55 20.69 -14.10
CA TYR A 408 -13.00 21.56 -13.05
C TYR A 408 -12.59 20.74 -11.81
N LYS A 409 -13.45 19.81 -11.35
CA LYS A 409 -13.12 18.93 -10.22
C LYS A 409 -11.89 18.06 -10.50
N LEU A 410 -11.81 17.44 -11.67
CA LEU A 410 -10.66 16.61 -12.07
C LEU A 410 -9.38 17.45 -12.17
N ALA A 411 -9.46 18.65 -12.75
CA ALA A 411 -8.32 19.56 -12.86
C ALA A 411 -7.82 20.05 -11.49
N GLU A 412 -8.73 20.34 -10.56
CA GLU A 412 -8.36 20.77 -9.21
C GLU A 412 -7.72 19.62 -8.41
N MET A 413 -8.23 18.40 -8.53
CA MET A 413 -7.59 17.20 -7.95
C MET A 413 -6.19 16.99 -8.52
N ALA A 414 -6.04 17.04 -9.85
CA ALA A 414 -4.76 16.92 -10.52
C ALA A 414 -3.76 18.00 -10.05
N ARG A 415 -4.20 19.26 -9.95
CA ARG A 415 -3.38 20.38 -9.47
C ARG A 415 -2.82 20.13 -8.07
N GLN A 416 -3.66 19.70 -7.13
CA GLN A 416 -3.25 19.44 -5.74
C GLN A 416 -2.26 18.27 -5.65
N ILE A 417 -2.54 17.19 -6.39
CA ILE A 417 -1.72 15.98 -6.39
C ILE A 417 -0.34 16.25 -7.00
N ASP A 418 -0.27 16.86 -8.19
CA ASP A 418 1.02 17.11 -8.84
C ASP A 418 1.85 18.16 -8.11
N ALA A 419 1.21 19.18 -7.53
CA ALA A 419 1.91 20.13 -6.66
C ALA A 419 2.50 19.44 -5.41
N THR A 420 1.73 18.54 -4.79
CA THR A 420 2.19 17.76 -3.64
C THR A 420 3.34 16.84 -4.02
N HIS A 421 3.25 16.16 -5.16
CA HIS A 421 4.30 15.27 -5.65
C HIS A 421 5.61 16.01 -5.93
N ALA A 422 5.56 17.13 -6.64
CA ALA A 422 6.75 17.94 -6.93
C ALA A 422 7.41 18.46 -5.64
N TRP A 423 6.60 18.89 -4.67
CA TRP A 423 7.11 19.30 -3.37
C TRP A 423 7.74 18.13 -2.59
N LEU A 424 7.15 16.94 -2.68
CA LEU A 424 7.67 15.70 -2.08
C LEU A 424 9.09 15.39 -2.59
N GLU A 425 9.28 15.42 -3.92
CA GLU A 425 10.57 15.20 -4.56
C GLU A 425 11.61 16.25 -4.15
N GLN A 426 11.20 17.52 -4.09
CA GLN A 426 12.08 18.63 -3.73
C GLN A 426 12.53 18.57 -2.27
N VAL A 427 11.58 18.39 -1.34
CA VAL A 427 11.86 18.25 0.10
C VAL A 427 12.86 17.14 0.36
N TYR A 428 12.68 16.05 -0.36
CA TYR A 428 13.47 14.86 -0.13
C TYR A 428 14.88 14.99 -0.73
N LYS A 429 15.04 15.66 -1.88
CA LYS A 429 16.35 16.07 -2.39
C LYS A 429 17.11 16.94 -1.39
N TRP A 430 16.44 17.90 -0.74
CA TRP A 430 17.05 18.76 0.28
C TRP A 430 17.41 17.99 1.55
N ALA A 431 16.47 17.19 2.07
CA ALA A 431 16.70 16.39 3.26
C ALA A 431 17.91 15.48 3.11
N PHE A 432 18.08 14.82 1.95
CA PHE A 432 19.24 13.97 1.72
C PHE A 432 20.54 14.74 1.47
N ALA A 433 20.48 15.89 0.77
CA ALA A 433 21.66 16.73 0.52
C ALA A 433 22.21 17.37 1.81
N GLU A 434 21.36 17.61 2.81
CA GLU A 434 21.73 18.37 4.02
C GLU A 434 21.67 17.52 5.32
N GLY A 435 21.69 16.18 5.18
CA GLY A 435 21.80 15.26 6.32
C GLY A 435 20.58 15.24 7.24
N ASN A 436 19.38 15.25 6.65
CA ASN A 436 18.06 15.19 7.30
C ASN A 436 17.71 16.35 8.24
N LYS A 437 18.48 17.46 8.21
CA LYS A 437 18.27 18.62 9.10
C LYS A 437 16.93 19.33 8.92
N TYR A 438 16.34 19.29 7.73
CA TYR A 438 15.13 20.07 7.39
C TYR A 438 13.86 19.26 7.23
N LEU A 439 13.94 17.93 7.36
CA LEU A 439 12.81 17.03 7.09
C LEU A 439 11.57 17.39 7.94
N PHE A 440 11.76 17.81 9.20
CA PHE A 440 10.68 18.26 10.08
C PHE A 440 9.94 19.53 9.57
N MET A 441 10.68 20.57 9.19
CA MET A 441 10.09 21.82 8.69
C MET A 441 9.34 21.59 7.36
N SER A 442 9.93 20.79 6.49
CA SER A 442 9.39 20.52 5.16
C SER A 442 8.14 19.63 5.17
N LEU A 443 8.03 18.70 6.11
CA LEU A 443 6.85 17.84 6.28
C LEU A 443 5.66 18.59 6.89
N THR A 444 5.93 19.61 7.69
CA THR A 444 4.87 20.49 8.21
C THR A 444 4.22 21.28 7.07
N ALA A 445 5.02 21.71 6.08
CA ALA A 445 4.51 22.34 4.85
C ALA A 445 3.65 21.39 3.99
N ILE A 446 3.97 20.09 3.96
CA ILE A 446 3.12 19.09 3.31
C ILE A 446 1.82 18.84 4.10
N GLY A 447 1.90 18.87 5.44
CA GLY A 447 0.72 18.88 6.32
C GLY A 447 -0.24 20.04 6.00
N TYR A 448 0.27 21.22 5.67
CA TYR A 448 -0.55 22.35 5.22
C TYR A 448 -1.17 22.16 3.83
N LEU A 449 -0.45 21.53 2.89
CA LEU A 449 -0.98 21.20 1.56
C LEU A 449 -2.07 20.12 1.61
N SER A 450 -1.99 19.20 2.58
CA SER A 450 -3.01 18.17 2.84
C SER A 450 -4.20 18.68 3.67
N ASN A 451 -4.02 19.73 4.48
CA ASN A 451 -5.04 20.32 5.37
C ASN A 451 -5.92 21.42 4.74
N GLY A 452 -6.06 21.46 3.40
CA GLY A 452 -7.08 22.29 2.73
C GLY A 452 -8.54 21.97 3.12
N PHE A 453 -8.77 21.03 4.06
CA PHE A 453 -10.07 20.48 4.46
C PHE A 453 -10.51 20.79 5.90
N GLN A 454 -9.85 21.68 6.64
CA GLN A 454 -10.32 22.11 7.99
C GLN A 454 -10.71 23.58 8.15
N GLN A 455 -10.82 24.34 7.05
CA GLN A 455 -11.46 25.66 7.08
C GLN A 455 -12.40 25.85 5.90
N ARG A 456 -13.57 25.19 5.94
CA ARG A 456 -14.89 25.72 5.53
C ARG A 456 -15.99 25.01 6.29
#